data_AF-A0A828REV1-F1
#
_entry.id   AF-A0A828REV1-F1
#
_cell.length_a   1.000
_cell.length_b   1.000
_cell.length_c   1.000
_cell.angle_alpha   90.00
_cell.angle_beta   90.00
_cell.angle_gamma   90.00
#
_symmetry.space_group_name_H-M   'P 1'
#
loop_
_entity.id
_entity.type
_entity.pdbx_description
1 polymer ?
#
loop_
_entity_poly.entity_id
_entity_poly.type
_entity_poly.pdbx_seq_one_letter_code
_entity_poly.pdbx_strand_id
1 'polypeptide(L)' 'MAEENFEQLLDDLRNKKIDHFVITPENFQQFQPIFHSYAYRSQIEGEAQRGGKVIYQLRER' A
#
# COMPACT_ATOMS: atom_id res chain seq x y z
N MET A 1 6.39 10.69 12.96
CA MET A 1 5.00 10.19 13.00
C MET A 1 4.47 10.03 11.57
N ALA A 2 5.10 9.19 10.75
CA ALA A 2 4.68 8.95 9.36
C ALA A 2 4.95 7.50 8.91
N GLU A 3 5.97 6.86 9.46
CA GLU A 3 6.31 5.45 9.18
C GLU A 3 5.23 4.48 9.69
N GLU A 4 4.68 4.72 10.88
CA GLU A 4 3.66 3.86 11.51
C GLU A 4 2.34 3.79 10.74
N ASN A 5 2.07 4.72 9.81
CA ASN A 5 0.81 4.74 9.07
C ASN A 5 0.79 3.77 7.88
N PHE A 6 1.91 3.58 7.18
CA PHE A 6 1.92 2.76 5.96
C PHE A 6 1.93 1.27 6.26
N GLU A 7 2.67 0.84 7.28
CA GLU A 7 2.60 -0.54 7.77
C GLU A 7 1.20 -0.87 8.28
N GLN A 8 0.57 0.05 9.03
CA GLN A 8 -0.80 -0.13 9.49
C GLN A 8 -1.80 -0.21 8.33
N LEU A 9 -1.64 0.60 7.28
CA LEU A 9 -2.48 0.51 6.08
C LEU A 9 -2.33 -0.84 5.36
N LEU A 10 -1.11 -1.37 5.27
CA LEU A 10 -0.85 -2.70 4.70
C LEU A 10 -1.49 -3.81 5.55
N ASP A 11 -1.38 -3.71 6.87
CA ASP A 11 -2.02 -4.66 7.78
C ASP A 11 -3.53 -4.54 7.79
N ASP A 12 -4.09 -3.34 7.73
CA ASP A 12 -5.53 -3.13 7.65
C ASP A 12 -6.09 -3.65 6.32
N LEU A 13 -5.37 -3.47 5.22
CA LEU A 13 -5.71 -4.05 3.92
C LEU A 13 -5.69 -5.58 4.00
N ARG A 14 -4.62 -6.17 4.54
CA ARG A 14 -4.48 -7.62 4.73
C ARG A 14 -5.57 -8.21 5.63
N ASN A 15 -5.88 -7.53 6.73
CA ASN A 15 -6.93 -7.92 7.67
C ASN A 15 -8.35 -7.60 7.17
N LYS A 16 -8.48 -7.11 5.92
CA LYS A 16 -9.74 -6.73 5.29
C LYS A 16 -10.55 -5.71 6.09
N LYS A 17 -9.87 -4.86 6.86
CA LYS A 17 -10.49 -3.69 7.52
C LYS A 17 -10.72 -2.57 6.50
N ILE A 18 -9.88 -2.51 5.47
CA ILE A 18 -10.03 -1.64 4.31
C ILE A 18 -9.90 -2.49 3.04
N ASP A 19 -10.61 -2.10 1.98
CA ASP A 19 -10.56 -2.79 0.69
C ASP A 19 -9.38 -2.35 -0.17
N HIS A 20 -9.00 -1.07 -0.07
CA HIS A 20 -7.88 -0.48 -0.81
C HIS A 20 -7.40 0.82 -0.15
N PHE A 21 -6.19 1.26 -0.50
CA PHE A 21 -5.68 2.59 -0.15
C PHE A 21 -4.89 3.20 -1.31
N VAL A 22 -4.71 4.53 -1.28
CA VAL A 22 -4.05 5.28 -2.35
C VAL A 22 -2.76 5.90 -1.84
N ILE A 23 -1.67 5.68 -2.58
CA ILE A 23 -0.38 6.35 -2.38
C ILE A 23 -0.21 7.42 -3.44
N THR A 24 0.07 8.65 -3.00
CA THR A 24 0.41 9.77 -3.88
C THR A 24 1.90 9.77 -4.21
N PRO A 25 2.34 10.45 -5.28
CA PRO A 25 3.77 10.57 -5.61
C PRO A 25 4.63 11.09 -4.45
N GLU A 26 4.09 12.02 -3.68
CA GLU A 26 4.74 12.65 -2.53
C GLU A 26 5.08 11.64 -1.43
N ASN A 27 4.17 10.67 -1.22
CA ASN A 27 4.32 9.63 -0.21
C ASN A 27 5.03 8.37 -0.75
N PHE A 28 5.14 8.23 -2.07
CA PHE A 28 5.67 7.02 -2.70
C PHE A 28 7.12 6.72 -2.29
N GLN A 29 7.96 7.75 -2.21
CA GLN A 29 9.35 7.61 -1.77
C GLN A 29 9.48 7.04 -0.35
N GLN A 30 8.57 7.40 0.55
CA GLN A 30 8.55 6.88 1.93
C GLN A 30 7.89 5.51 2.01
N PHE A 31 6.85 5.27 1.21
CA PHE A 31 6.11 4.01 1.17
C PHE A 31 6.91 2.86 0.54
N GLN A 32 7.71 3.14 -0.49
CA GLN A 32 8.44 2.13 -1.24
C GLN A 32 9.32 1.20 -0.37
N PRO A 33 10.21 1.69 0.53
CA PRO A 33 11.02 0.82 1.37
C PRO A 33 10.18 -0.01 2.36
N ILE A 34 9.06 0.54 2.83
CA ILE A 34 8.13 -0.15 3.74
C ILE A 34 7.45 -1.30 3.00
N PHE A 35 6.90 -1.04 1.81
CA PHE A 35 6.26 -2.06 0.98
C PHE A 35 7.23 -3.15 0.54
N HIS A 36 8.49 -2.79 0.21
CA HIS A 36 9.51 -3.78 -0.13
C HIS A 36 9.87 -4.69 1.05
N SER A 37 9.90 -4.13 2.26
CA SER A 37 10.19 -4.88 3.50
C SER A 37 8.98 -5.68 3.99
N TYR A 38 7.77 -5.36 3.54
CA TYR A 38 6.55 -6.04 3.97
C TYR A 38 6.49 -7.50 3.52
N ALA A 39 6.37 -8.42 4.48
CA ALA A 39 6.42 -9.86 4.24
C ALA A 39 5.29 -10.38 3.33
N TYR A 40 4.12 -9.75 3.39
CA TYR A 40 2.92 -10.16 2.66
C TYR A 40 2.68 -9.36 1.38
N ARG A 41 3.68 -8.61 0.90
CA ARG A 41 3.55 -7.78 -0.32
C ARG A 41 3.14 -8.58 -1.56
N SER A 42 3.41 -9.88 -1.61
CA SER A 42 3.01 -10.77 -2.71
C SER A 42 1.49 -10.97 -2.84
N GLN A 43 0.75 -10.67 -1.77
CA GLN A 43 -0.71 -10.70 -1.73
C GLN A 43 -1.34 -9.35 -2.06
N ILE A 44 -0.53 -8.32 -2.34
CA ILE A 44 -0.99 -6.96 -2.58
C ILE A 44 -0.57 -6.56 -3.99
N GLU A 45 -1.50 -5.99 -4.74
CA GLU A 45 -1.25 -5.43 -6.07
C GLU A 45 -1.43 -3.91 -6.06
N GLY A 46 -0.58 -3.22 -6.82
CA GLY A 46 -0.62 -1.77 -6.98
C GLY A 46 -1.03 -1.40 -8.40
N GLU A 47 -2.18 -0.73 -8.55
CA GLU A 47 -2.66 -0.21 -9.82
C GLU A 47 -2.30 1.28 -9.97
N ALA A 48 -1.46 1.59 -10.96
CA ALA A 48 -1.07 2.97 -11.24
C ALA A 48 -2.20 3.73 -11.96
N GLN A 49 -2.62 4.85 -11.37
CA GLN A 49 -3.67 5.73 -11.87
C GLN A 49 -3.09 6.96 -12.57
N ARG A 50 -3.95 7.61 -13.37
CA ARG A 50 -3.65 8.93 -13.95
C ARG A 50 -3.41 9.95 -12.84
N GLY A 51 -2.36 10.77 -13.00
CA GLY A 51 -1.93 11.73 -11.98
C GLY A 51 -0.89 11.20 -10.99
N GLY A 52 -0.27 10.04 -11.27
CA GLY A 52 0.86 9.51 -10.50
C GLY A 52 0.46 8.86 -9.17
N LYS A 53 -0.83 8.62 -8.95
CA LYS A 53 -1.32 7.91 -7.77
C LYS A 53 -1.27 6.41 -8.00
N VAL A 54 -1.05 5.63 -6.96
CA VAL A 54 -1.09 4.16 -7.00
C VAL A 54 -2.12 3.66 -6.01
N ILE A 55 -3.07 2.85 -6.47
CA ILE A 55 -4.07 2.20 -5.62
C ILE A 55 -3.56 0.82 -5.26
N TYR A 56 -3.42 0.54 -3.97
CA TYR A 56 -3.04 -0.77 -3.47
C TYR A 56 -4.27 -1.52 -2.98
N GLN A 57 -4.43 -2.76 -3.43
CA GLN A 57 -5.53 -3.65 -3.07
C GLN A 57 -5.01 -5.09 -2.89
N LEU A 58 -5.80 -5.94 -2.23
CA LEU A 58 -5.45 -7.36 -2.14
C LEU A 58 -5.64 -8.02 -3.50
N ARG A 59 -4.69 -8.90 -3.85
CA ARG A 59 -4.81 -9.75 -5.02
C ARG A 59 -5.93 -10.75 -4.79
N GLU A 60 -7.08 -10.53 -5.45
CA GLU A 60 -8.11 -11.54 -5.52
C GLU A 60 -7.55 -12.77 -6.25
N ARG A 61 -7.75 -13.95 -5.66
CA ARG A 61 -7.16 -15.22 -6.08
C ARG A 61 -8.21 -16.15 -6.65
#